data_AF-A0A5C8JH21-F1
#
_entry.id   AF-A0A5C8JH21-F1
#
_cell.length_a   1.000
_cell.length_b   1.000
_cell.length_c   1.000
_cell.angle_alpha   90.00
_cell.angle_beta   90.00
_cell.angle_gamma   90.00
#
_symmetry.space_group_name_H-M   'P 1'
#
loop_
_entity.id
_entity.type
_entity.pdbx_description
1 polymer ?
#
loop_
_entity_poly.entity_id
_entity_poly.type
_entity_poly.pdbx_seq_one_letter_code
_entity_poly.pdbx_strand_id
1 'polypeptide(L)'
;MEKVTAGRDQLGQFAPVFASFNDDILFGQVWADEVSLSAHDRSMMTISTLLAIGAFEQLDFHLRKGQENGITKSEIAALITHLAFYVGWPKAWSAFNVAKNIWTELESTKGEME
;
A
#
# COMPACT_ATOMS: atom_id res chain seq x y z
N MET A 1 -0.68 11.78 -12.89
CA MET A 1 -0.33 10.38 -12.59
C MET A 1 -0.17 9.65 -13.91
N GLU A 2 0.83 8.78 -14.03
CA GLU A 2 0.98 7.92 -15.21
C GLU A 2 -0.23 6.98 -15.31
N LYS A 3 -0.65 6.65 -16.54
CA LYS A 3 -1.85 5.83 -16.75
C LYS A 3 -1.56 4.39 -16.31
N VAL A 4 -2.33 3.86 -15.37
CA VAL A 4 -2.23 2.46 -14.94
C VAL A 4 -2.96 1.57 -15.95
N THR A 5 -2.26 0.59 -16.53
CA THR A 5 -2.79 -0.34 -17.54
C THR A 5 -2.68 -1.82 -17.14
N ALA A 6 -2.20 -2.10 -15.93
CA ALA A 6 -1.91 -3.45 -15.46
C ALA A 6 -3.12 -4.40 -15.56
N GLY A 7 -4.34 -3.88 -15.38
CA GLY A 7 -5.57 -4.66 -15.51
C GLY A 7 -5.75 -5.18 -16.93
N ARG A 8 -5.67 -4.30 -17.94
CA ARG A 8 -5.76 -4.71 -19.34
C ARG A 8 -4.58 -5.55 -19.80
N ASP A 9 -3.37 -5.21 -19.36
CA ASP A 9 -2.16 -5.90 -19.78
C ASP A 9 -2.13 -7.36 -19.28
N GLN A 10 -2.61 -7.61 -18.06
CA GLN A 10 -2.57 -8.95 -17.45
C GLN A 10 -3.87 -9.73 -17.63
N LEU A 11 -5.03 -9.07 -17.60
CA LEU A 11 -6.34 -9.70 -17.54
C LEU A 11 -7.27 -9.31 -18.69
N GLY A 12 -6.82 -8.50 -19.65
CA GLY A 12 -7.67 -7.97 -20.71
C GLY A 12 -8.38 -9.03 -21.56
N GLN A 13 -7.74 -10.18 -21.81
CA GLN A 13 -8.36 -11.29 -22.53
C GLN A 13 -9.19 -12.21 -21.62
N PHE A 14 -8.76 -12.40 -20.37
CA PHE A 14 -9.38 -13.34 -19.44
C PHE A 14 -10.62 -12.76 -18.73
N ALA A 15 -10.52 -11.51 -18.29
CA ALA A 15 -11.55 -10.81 -17.53
C ALA A 15 -11.61 -9.32 -17.95
N PRO A 16 -12.04 -9.00 -19.20
CA PRO A 16 -11.97 -7.65 -19.77
C PRO A 16 -12.71 -6.59 -18.94
N VAL A 17 -13.85 -6.95 -18.34
CA VAL A 17 -14.63 -6.01 -17.51
C VAL A 17 -13.88 -5.68 -16.22
N PHE A 18 -13.33 -6.70 -15.55
CA PHE A 18 -12.52 -6.48 -14.36
C PHE A 18 -11.27 -5.64 -14.67
N ALA A 19 -10.59 -5.95 -15.77
CA ALA A 19 -9.47 -5.17 -16.28
C ALA A 19 -9.83 -3.69 -16.49
N SER A 20 -10.99 -3.40 -17.09
CA SER A 20 -11.45 -2.01 -17.24
C SER A 20 -11.78 -1.32 -15.92
N PHE A 21 -12.35 -2.05 -14.94
CA PHE A 21 -12.62 -1.48 -13.61
C PHE A 21 -11.33 -1.14 -12.87
N ASN A 22 -10.30 -1.98 -12.98
CA ASN A 22 -9.00 -1.71 -12.39
C ASN A 22 -8.40 -0.42 -12.97
N ASP A 23 -8.30 -0.34 -14.28
CA ASP A 23 -7.56 0.75 -14.93
C ASP A 23 -8.36 2.06 -14.94
N ASP A 24 -9.65 2.01 -15.31
CA ASP A 24 -10.43 3.23 -15.57
C ASP A 24 -11.10 3.77 -14.31
N ILE A 25 -11.58 2.88 -13.43
CA ILE A 25 -12.36 3.27 -12.25
C ILE A 25 -11.47 3.34 -11.03
N LEU A 26 -10.81 2.23 -10.67
CA LEU A 26 -9.97 2.17 -9.47
C LEU A 26 -8.81 3.16 -9.60
N PHE A 27 -7.95 3.03 -10.62
CA PHE A 27 -6.80 3.92 -10.79
C PHE A 27 -7.12 5.21 -11.54
N GLY A 28 -7.97 5.15 -12.57
CA GLY A 28 -8.30 6.30 -13.40
C GLY A 28 -9.22 7.33 -12.75
N GLN A 29 -9.97 6.95 -11.70
CA GLN A 29 -10.88 7.86 -10.99
C GLN A 29 -10.61 7.88 -9.48
N VAL A 30 -10.78 6.74 -8.79
CA VAL A 30 -10.77 6.71 -7.32
C VAL A 30 -9.40 7.07 -6.76
N TRP A 31 -8.32 6.45 -7.23
CA TRP A 31 -6.96 6.79 -6.80
C TRP A 31 -6.43 8.08 -7.43
N ALA A 32 -7.01 8.54 -8.54
CA ALA A 32 -6.58 9.78 -9.19
C ALA A 32 -7.15 11.05 -8.53
N ASP A 33 -8.17 10.92 -7.68
CA ASP A 33 -8.82 12.04 -6.97
C ASP A 33 -8.00 12.49 -5.75
N GLU A 34 -6.84 13.10 -6.03
CA GLU A 34 -5.93 13.71 -5.05
C GLU A 34 -6.51 14.96 -4.39
N VAL A 35 -7.50 15.60 -5.00
CA VAL A 35 -8.13 16.81 -4.47
C VAL A 35 -8.99 16.48 -3.25
N SER A 36 -9.74 15.37 -3.30
CA SER A 36 -10.61 14.98 -2.20
C SER A 36 -9.87 14.20 -1.11
N LEU A 37 -8.88 13.38 -1.47
CA LEU A 37 -8.09 12.59 -0.51
C LEU A 37 -6.73 12.22 -1.12
N SER A 38 -5.66 12.54 -0.40
CA SER A 38 -4.28 12.38 -0.87
C SER A 38 -3.91 10.90 -1.11
N ALA A 39 -2.94 10.66 -2.01
CA ALA A 39 -2.34 9.35 -2.24
C ALA A 39 -1.84 8.71 -0.93
N HIS A 40 -1.24 9.54 -0.07
CA HIS A 40 -0.75 9.17 1.25
C HIS A 40 -1.87 8.58 2.11
N ASP A 41 -2.96 9.32 2.29
CA ASP A 41 -4.07 8.92 3.16
C ASP A 41 -4.84 7.74 2.57
N ARG A 42 -5.04 7.70 1.25
CA ARG A 42 -5.60 6.53 0.56
C ARG A 42 -4.76 5.28 0.79
N SER A 43 -3.44 5.41 0.77
CA SER A 43 -2.53 4.30 1.04
C SER A 43 -2.63 3.83 2.48
N MET A 44 -2.64 4.76 3.45
CA MET A 44 -2.83 4.45 4.87
C MET A 44 -4.14 3.68 5.12
N MET A 45 -5.25 4.15 4.55
CA MET A 45 -6.56 3.49 4.66
C MET A 45 -6.58 2.11 3.99
N THR A 46 -5.97 1.99 2.80
CA THR A 46 -5.91 0.72 2.06
C THR A 46 -5.09 -0.32 2.84
N ILE A 47 -3.89 0.03 3.29
CA ILE A 47 -3.02 -0.82 4.10
C ILE A 47 -3.73 -1.26 5.39
N SER A 48 -4.39 -0.31 6.07
CA SER A 48 -5.17 -0.61 7.29
C SER A 48 -6.25 -1.65 7.04
N THR A 49 -6.98 -1.51 5.93
CA THR A 49 -8.07 -2.41 5.55
C THR A 49 -7.54 -3.80 5.21
N LEU A 50 -6.49 -3.89 4.40
CA LEU A 50 -5.86 -5.15 4.03
C LEU A 50 -5.34 -5.92 5.25
N LEU A 51 -4.68 -5.20 6.16
CA LEU A 51 -4.25 -5.76 7.44
C LEU A 51 -5.45 -6.27 8.24
N ALA A 52 -6.50 -5.47 8.38
CA ALA A 52 -7.68 -5.81 9.18
C ALA A 52 -8.40 -7.07 8.66
N ILE A 53 -8.56 -7.20 7.33
CA ILE A 53 -9.21 -8.38 6.72
C ILE A 53 -8.27 -9.57 6.54
N GLY A 54 -6.96 -9.39 6.75
CA GLY A 54 -5.95 -10.44 6.61
C GLY A 54 -5.56 -10.75 5.16
N ALA A 55 -5.73 -9.79 4.24
CA ALA A 55 -5.38 -9.93 2.83
C ALA A 55 -3.88 -9.67 2.59
N PHE A 56 -3.03 -10.48 3.23
CA PHE A 56 -1.57 -10.27 3.24
C PHE A 56 -0.90 -10.41 1.87
N GLU A 57 -1.50 -11.16 0.94
CA GLU A 57 -1.00 -11.31 -0.44
C GLU A 57 -0.97 -9.98 -1.21
N GLN A 58 -1.83 -9.02 -0.84
CA GLN A 58 -1.87 -7.69 -1.45
C GLN A 58 -1.01 -6.68 -0.68
N LEU A 59 -0.54 -7.03 0.52
CA LEU A 59 0.03 -6.07 1.45
C LEU A 59 1.41 -5.56 1.01
N ASP A 60 2.26 -6.40 0.41
CA ASP A 60 3.59 -5.96 -0.09
C ASP A 60 3.46 -4.84 -1.13
N PHE A 61 2.60 -5.03 -2.14
CA PHE A 61 2.34 -4.02 -3.16
C PHE A 61 1.86 -2.71 -2.56
N HIS A 62 0.86 -2.76 -1.67
CA HIS A 62 0.30 -1.54 -1.08
C HIS A 62 1.22 -0.87 -0.07
N LEU A 63 2.09 -1.61 0.62
CA LEU A 63 3.13 -1.03 1.47
C LEU A 63 4.18 -0.29 0.64
N ARG A 64 4.65 -0.87 -0.48
CA ARG A 64 5.58 -0.18 -1.41
C ARG A 64 4.93 1.06 -2.01
N LYS A 65 3.68 0.94 -2.47
CA LYS A 65 2.91 2.07 -2.97
C LYS A 65 2.75 3.16 -1.90
N GLY A 66 2.51 2.76 -0.66
CA GLY A 66 2.46 3.66 0.48
C GLY A 66 3.78 4.41 0.70
N GLN A 67 4.91 3.72 0.63
CA GLN A 67 6.23 4.32 0.71
C GLN A 67 6.47 5.33 -0.42
N GLU A 68 6.14 4.99 -1.67
CA GLU A 68 6.21 5.91 -2.82
C GLU A 68 5.34 7.15 -2.62
N ASN A 69 4.17 6.97 -1.99
CA ASN A 69 3.22 8.04 -1.68
C ASN A 69 3.59 8.82 -0.40
N GLY A 70 4.76 8.57 0.19
CA GLY A 70 5.31 9.36 1.29
C GLY A 70 5.08 8.82 2.69
N ILE A 71 4.49 7.64 2.87
CA ILE A 71 4.32 7.03 4.20
C ILE A 71 5.69 6.76 4.81
N THR A 72 5.93 7.35 5.98
CA THR A 72 7.17 7.21 6.72
C THR A 72 7.24 5.88 7.49
N LYS A 73 8.47 5.46 7.82
CA LYS A 73 8.73 4.32 8.72
C LYS A 73 7.98 4.47 10.06
N SER A 74 7.92 5.69 10.61
CA SER A 74 7.21 6.00 11.84
C SER A 74 5.70 5.83 11.71
N GLU A 75 5.10 6.31 10.62
CA GLU A 75 3.66 6.21 10.40
C GLU A 75 3.21 4.76 10.22
N ILE A 76 3.92 3.98 9.39
CA ILE A 76 3.54 2.57 9.19
C ILE A 76 3.74 1.74 10.46
N ALA A 77 4.79 2.01 11.24
CA ALA A 77 5.00 1.35 12.52
C ALA A 77 3.90 1.69 13.52
N ALA A 78 3.49 2.97 13.61
CA ALA A 78 2.39 3.41 14.47
C ALA A 78 1.05 2.80 14.04
N LEU A 79 0.76 2.77 12.73
CA LEU A 79 -0.45 2.19 12.17
C LEU A 79 -0.62 0.70 12.54
N ILE A 80 0.41 -0.11 12.25
CA ILE A 80 0.36 -1.56 12.52
C ILE A 80 0.27 -1.82 14.03
N THR A 81 1.03 -1.07 14.84
CA THR A 81 0.97 -1.17 16.31
C THR A 81 -0.42 -0.84 16.85
N HIS A 82 -1.03 0.24 16.35
CA HIS A 82 -2.37 0.63 16.76
C HIS A 82 -3.40 -0.44 16.39
N LEU A 83 -3.35 -0.94 15.15
CA LEU A 83 -4.28 -1.96 14.68
C LEU A 83 -4.12 -3.31 15.39
N ALA A 84 -2.95 -3.63 15.94
CA ALA A 84 -2.74 -4.85 16.72
C ALA A 84 -3.77 -5.03 17.86
N PHE A 85 -4.22 -3.93 18.46
CA PHE A 85 -5.23 -3.92 19.52
C PHE A 85 -6.67 -4.17 19.00
N TYR A 86 -6.94 -3.85 17.74
CA TYR A 86 -8.28 -3.94 17.14
C TYR A 86 -8.47 -5.22 16.32
N VAL A 87 -7.40 -5.74 15.73
CA VAL A 87 -7.45 -6.84 14.76
C VAL A 87 -6.66 -8.07 15.20
N GLY A 88 -5.96 -7.97 16.34
CA GLY A 88 -5.21 -9.05 16.97
C GLY A 88 -3.72 -9.09 16.60
N TRP A 89 -2.92 -9.54 17.58
CA TRP A 89 -1.47 -9.63 17.47
C TRP A 89 -0.95 -10.46 16.28
N PRO A 90 -1.55 -11.62 15.91
CA PRO A 90 -1.07 -12.41 14.78
C PRO A 90 -1.09 -11.65 13.45
N LYS A 91 -2.13 -10.85 13.20
CA LYS A 91 -2.24 -10.06 11.96
C LYS A 91 -1.20 -8.94 11.92
N ALA A 92 -0.97 -8.26 13.05
CA ALA A 92 0.07 -7.26 13.17
C ALA A 92 1.47 -7.84 12.94
N TRP A 93 1.76 -9.03 13.49
CA TRP A 93 3.03 -9.71 13.29
C TRP A 93 3.28 -10.06 11.82
N SER A 94 2.27 -10.60 11.13
CA SER A 94 2.33 -10.86 9.69
C SER A 94 2.57 -9.59 8.89
N ALA A 95 1.89 -8.48 9.24
CA ALA A 95 2.09 -7.20 8.58
C ALA A 95 3.52 -6.64 8.80
N PHE A 96 4.03 -6.69 10.03
CA PHE A 96 5.39 -6.23 10.33
C PHE A 96 6.46 -7.04 9.59
N ASN A 97 6.26 -8.34 9.39
CA ASN A 97 7.20 -9.16 8.63
C ASN A 97 7.33 -8.73 7.17
N VAL A 98 6.28 -8.16 6.59
CA VAL A 98 6.31 -7.57 5.24
C VAL A 98 6.87 -6.15 5.31
N ALA A 99 6.32 -5.29 6.17
CA ALA A 99 6.70 -3.88 6.27
C ALA A 99 8.18 -3.67 6.59
N LYS A 100 8.77 -4.48 7.48
CA LYS A 100 10.18 -4.32 7.84
C LYS A 100 11.12 -4.40 6.64
N ASN A 101 10.80 -5.21 5.62
CA ASN A 101 11.61 -5.42 4.42
C ASN A 101 11.55 -4.24 3.44
N ILE A 102 10.53 -3.39 3.55
CA ILE A 102 10.30 -2.25 2.65
C ILE A 102 10.99 -0.99 3.21
N TRP A 103 11.00 -0.82 4.53
CA TRP A 103 11.63 0.32 5.21
C TRP A 103 13.01 0.00 5.81
N THR A 104 13.68 -1.08 5.40
CA THR A 104 15.01 -1.45 5.93
C THR A 104 16.17 -0.63 5.35
N GLU A 105 16.00 0.09 4.24
CA GLU A 105 17.15 0.54 3.42
C GLU A 105 17.51 2.04 3.46
N LEU A 106 17.02 2.84 4.41
CA LEU A 106 17.27 4.30 4.40
C LEU A 106 18.07 4.86 5.59
N GLU A 107 18.55 4.03 6.52
CA GLU A 107 19.39 4.51 7.63
C GLU A 107 20.91 4.37 7.38
N SER A 108 21.34 3.64 6.34
CA SER A 108 22.78 3.37 6.09
C SER A 108 23.51 4.38 5.20
N THR A 109 22.83 5.38 4.61
CA THR A 109 23.47 6.35 3.68
C THR A 109 23.67 7.76 4.23
N LYS A 110 23.28 8.03 5.49
CA LYS A 110 23.54 9.34 6.15
C LYS A 110 24.65 9.31 7.21
N GLY A 111 25.17 8.13 7.56
CA GLY A 111 26.19 7.97 8.60
C GLY A 111 27.64 7.84 8.10
N GLU A 112 27.88 7.85 6.79
CA GLU A 112 29.23 7.69 6.21
C GLU A 112 29.80 9.00 5.60
N MET A 113 29.18 10.15 5.89
CA MET A 113 29.68 11.47 5.47
C MET A 113 29.83 12.48 6.64
N GLU A 114 30.21 11.99 7.82
CA GLU A 114 30.79 12.79 8.91
C GLU A 114 32.14 12.18 9.32
#